data_AF-A0A7Z9UVZ0-F1
#
_entry.id   AF-A0A7Z9UVZ0-F1
#
_cell.length_a   1.000
_cell.length_b   1.000
_cell.length_c   1.000
_cell.angle_alpha   90.00
_cell.angle_beta   90.00
_cell.angle_gamma   90.00
#
_symmetry.space_group_name_H-M   'P 1'
#
loop_
_entity.id
_entity.type
_entity.pdbx_description
1 polymer ?
#
loop_
_entity_poly.entity_id
_entity_poly.type
_entity_poly.pdbx_seq_one_letter_code
_entity_poly.pdbx_strand_id
1 'polypeptide(L)'
;MNRHKIRYEVLNSRKQDESGRYWEVDVQANPEELQTFAESGYLVRESLFQGDALQRLRDALDRLEENEWKNRDMAIAGKRGWGFIPRHLMDKDEVFLES
;
A
#
# COMPACT_ATOMS: atom_id res chain seq x y z
N MET A 1 17.49 -14.03 -0.06
CA MET A 1 16.16 -13.69 -0.62
C MET A 1 15.99 -14.47 -1.89
N ASN A 2 14.88 -15.21 -2.03
CA ASN A 2 14.59 -16.00 -3.22
C ASN A 2 13.45 -15.33 -4.01
N ARG A 3 13.46 -15.49 -5.34
CA ARG A 3 12.38 -15.02 -6.19
C ARG A 3 11.27 -16.07 -6.25
N HIS A 4 10.07 -15.69 -5.85
CA HIS A 4 8.89 -16.52 -5.85
C HIS A 4 7.84 -15.90 -6.77
N LYS A 5 7.01 -16.72 -7.40
CA LYS A 5 5.83 -16.24 -8.11
C LYS A 5 4.61 -16.46 -7.24
N ILE A 6 3.90 -15.39 -6.92
CA ILE A 6 2.61 -15.45 -6.23
C ILE A 6 1.50 -15.29 -7.25
N ARG A 7 0.56 -16.24 -7.24
CA ARG A 7 -0.68 -16.14 -8.01
C ARG A 7 -1.81 -15.70 -7.08
N TYR A 8 -2.53 -14.65 -7.45
CA TYR A 8 -3.67 -14.15 -6.68
C TYR A 8 -4.89 -13.90 -7.57
N GLU A 9 -6.06 -13.96 -6.94
CA GLU A 9 -7.34 -13.70 -7.59
C GLU A 9 -7.79 -12.26 -7.31
N VAL A 10 -8.05 -11.51 -8.37
CA VAL A 10 -8.62 -10.17 -8.25
C VAL A 10 -10.14 -10.29 -8.30
N LEU A 11 -10.79 -10.06 -7.16
CA LEU A 11 -12.25 -10.14 -7.02
C LEU A 11 -13.01 -8.95 -7.64
N ASN A 12 -12.32 -8.06 -8.34
CA ASN A 12 -12.93 -6.88 -8.94
C ASN A 12 -13.47 -7.21 -10.34
N SER A 13 -14.79 -7.35 -10.46
CA SER A 13 -15.49 -7.67 -11.71
C SER A 13 -15.55 -6.53 -12.73
N ARG A 14 -15.10 -5.31 -12.37
CA ARG A 14 -15.22 -4.12 -13.23
C ARG A 14 -14.05 -3.91 -14.20
N LYS A 15 -12.95 -4.63 -14.03
CA LYS A 15 -11.75 -4.54 -14.88
C LYS A 15 -11.51 -5.88 -15.56
N GLN A 16 -12.23 -6.08 -16.67
CA GLN A 16 -12.11 -7.25 -17.53
C GLN A 16 -11.14 -6.99 -18.69
N ASP A 17 -10.25 -6.03 -18.53
CA ASP A 17 -9.22 -5.63 -19.48
C ASP A 17 -7.94 -6.46 -19.27
N GLU A 18 -7.67 -7.28 -20.30
CA GLU A 18 -6.42 -7.93 -20.74
C GLU A 18 -5.71 -8.94 -19.82
N SER A 19 -5.77 -8.85 -18.49
CA SER A 19 -5.06 -9.79 -17.59
C SER A 19 -5.96 -10.81 -16.88
N GLY A 20 -7.29 -10.65 -16.99
CA GLY A 20 -8.27 -11.58 -16.43
C GLY A 20 -8.33 -11.57 -14.89
N ARG A 21 -8.98 -12.62 -14.35
CA ARG A 21 -9.30 -12.77 -12.91
C ARG A 21 -8.10 -13.19 -12.05
N TYR A 22 -7.06 -13.75 -12.66
CA TYR A 22 -5.90 -14.31 -11.97
C TYR A 22 -4.64 -13.59 -12.40
N TRP A 23 -3.86 -13.14 -11.44
CA TRP A 23 -2.62 -12.39 -11.64
C TRP A 23 -1.44 -13.16 -11.08
N GLU A 24 -0.30 -13.05 -11.74
CA GLU A 24 0.98 -13.56 -11.25
C GLU A 24 1.97 -12.41 -11.09
N VAL A 25 2.62 -12.35 -9.93
CA VAL A 25 3.66 -11.36 -9.64
C VAL A 25 4.92 -12.06 -9.10
N ASP A 26 6.08 -11.62 -9.58
CA ASP A 26 7.36 -12.02 -9.03
C ASP A 26 7.64 -11.22 -7.74
N VAL A 27 7.88 -11.91 -6.63
CA VAL A 27 8.21 -11.32 -5.33
C VAL A 27 9.54 -11.87 -4.82
N GLN A 28 10.33 -11.05 -4.15
CA GLN A 28 11.56 -11.50 -3.50
C GLN A 28 11.31 -11.72 -2.02
N ALA A 29 10.89 -12.91 -1.59
CA ALA A 29 10.53 -13.21 -0.20
C ALA A 29 11.34 -14.37 0.36
N ASN A 30 11.41 -14.49 1.68
CA ASN A 30 11.83 -15.73 2.34
C ASN A 30 10.59 -16.62 2.64
N PRO A 31 10.78 -17.92 2.95
CA PRO A 31 9.66 -18.83 3.21
C PRO A 31 8.77 -18.42 4.40
N GLU A 32 9.36 -17.85 5.45
CA GLU A 32 8.63 -17.40 6.65
C GLU A 32 7.72 -16.20 6.33
N GLU A 33 8.23 -15.24 5.54
CA GLU A 33 7.46 -14.10 5.02
C GLU A 33 6.28 -14.54 4.15
N LEU A 34 6.46 -15.58 3.33
CA LEU A 34 5.37 -16.15 2.53
C LEU A 34 4.31 -16.82 3.40
N GLN A 35 4.74 -17.51 4.47
CA GLN A 35 3.82 -18.11 5.44
C GLN A 35 3.02 -17.03 6.17
N THR A 36 3.67 -15.97 6.65
CA THR A 36 2.99 -14.82 7.25
C THR A 36 1.99 -14.20 6.28
N PHE A 37 2.39 -13.97 5.03
CA PHE A 37 1.50 -13.43 4.00
C PHE A 37 0.26 -14.31 3.79
N ALA A 38 0.43 -15.63 3.77
CA ALA A 38 -0.68 -16.57 3.60
C ALA A 38 -1.65 -16.56 4.79
N GLU A 39 -1.15 -16.37 6.01
CA GLU A 39 -1.95 -16.36 7.25
C GLU A 39 -2.68 -15.04 7.49
N SER A 40 -1.99 -13.91 7.30
CA SER A 40 -2.53 -12.57 7.61
C SER A 40 -3.22 -11.91 6.41
N GLY A 41 -2.93 -12.38 5.20
CA GLY A 41 -3.32 -11.73 3.94
C GLY A 41 -2.47 -10.50 3.58
N TYR A 42 -1.45 -10.16 4.37
CA TYR A 42 -0.55 -9.02 4.12
C TYR A 42 0.86 -9.28 4.67
N LEU A 43 1.89 -8.64 4.08
CA LEU A 43 3.26 -8.75 4.57
C LEU A 43 3.86 -7.36 4.74
N VAL A 44 4.29 -7.04 5.95
CA VAL A 44 5.05 -5.83 6.25
C VAL A 44 6.50 -6.22 6.46
N ARG A 45 7.40 -5.68 5.63
CA ARG A 45 8.84 -5.89 5.77
C ARG A 45 9.44 -4.78 6.58
N GLU A 46 9.29 -4.89 7.90
CA GLU A 46 9.81 -3.90 8.83
C GLU A 46 11.30 -3.64 8.60
N SER A 47 12.08 -4.64 8.21
CA SER A 47 13.51 -4.50 7.86
C SER A 47 13.80 -3.56 6.68
N LEU A 48 12.88 -3.44 5.72
CA LEU A 48 13.01 -2.49 4.60
C LEU A 48 12.65 -1.06 5.02
N PHE A 49 11.89 -0.91 6.09
CA PHE A 49 11.42 0.36 6.61
C PHE A 49 11.85 0.48 8.07
N GLN A 50 13.15 0.66 8.30
CA GLN A 50 13.71 0.89 9.64
C GLN A 50 14.31 2.28 9.78
N GLY A 51 14.39 2.74 11.04
CA GLY A 51 15.10 3.95 11.41
C GLY A 51 14.52 5.20 10.75
N ASP A 52 15.41 6.08 10.31
CA ASP A 52 15.07 7.41 9.80
C ASP A 52 14.17 7.35 8.56
N ALA A 53 14.31 6.33 7.70
CA ALA A 53 13.48 6.19 6.50
C ALA A 53 12.00 5.97 6.86
N LEU A 54 11.72 5.12 7.86
CA LEU A 54 10.36 4.91 8.35
C LEU A 54 9.81 6.18 9.00
N GLN A 55 10.63 6.89 9.77
CA GLN A 55 10.19 8.12 10.41
C GLN A 55 9.87 9.21 9.38
N ARG A 56 10.70 9.36 8.33
CA ARG A 56 10.43 10.29 7.22
C ARG A 56 9.13 9.98 6.49
N LEU A 57 8.84 8.70 6.25
CA LEU A 57 7.57 8.27 5.63
C LEU A 57 6.36 8.56 6.54
N ARG A 58 6.50 8.37 7.86
CA ARG A 58 5.46 8.74 8.84
C ARG A 58 5.22 10.25 8.85
N ASP A 59 6.28 11.03 8.97
CA ASP A 59 6.19 12.50 8.98
C ASP A 59 5.59 13.04 7.67
N ALA A 60 5.92 12.42 6.53
CA ALA A 60 5.33 12.75 5.23
C ALA A 60 3.84 12.46 5.18
N LEU A 61 3.41 11.32 5.75
CA LEU A 61 1.99 10.97 5.86
C LEU A 61 1.23 11.95 6.75
N ASP A 62 1.80 12.33 7.89
CA ASP A 62 1.19 13.29 8.82
C ASP A 62 1.01 14.67 8.16
N ARG A 63 2.03 15.17 7.45
CA ARG A 63 1.94 16.42 6.67
C ARG A 63 0.86 16.34 5.58
N LEU A 64 0.76 15.20 4.92
CA LEU A 64 -0.25 14.96 3.89
C LEU A 64 -1.65 14.98 4.48
N GLU A 65 -1.87 14.30 5.60
CA GLU A 65 -3.15 14.30 6.29
C GLU A 65 -3.53 15.71 6.74
N GLU A 66 -2.61 16.48 7.31
CA GLU A 66 -2.87 17.88 7.70
C GLU A 66 -3.22 18.78 6.51
N ASN A 67 -2.51 18.64 5.39
CA ASN A 67 -2.76 19.44 4.19
C ASN A 67 -4.09 19.06 3.51
N GLU A 68 -4.43 17.78 3.49
CA GLU A 68 -5.71 17.31 2.95
C GLU A 68 -6.88 17.58 3.91
N TRP A 69 -6.63 17.64 5.22
CA TRP A 69 -7.62 18.06 6.21
C TRP A 69 -8.06 19.52 6.02
N LYS A 70 -7.12 20.42 5.65
CA LYS A 70 -7.43 21.83 5.33
C LYS A 70 -8.28 21.97 4.07
N ASN A 71 -8.14 21.04 3.13
CA ASN A 71 -8.89 21.00 1.87
C ASN A 71 -10.05 19.99 1.90
N ARG A 72 -10.46 19.54 3.10
CA ARG A 72 -11.50 18.52 3.27
C ARG A 72 -12.87 19.13 3.05
N ASP A 73 -13.16 19.46 1.79
CA ASP A 73 -14.51 19.70 1.32
C ASP A 73 -15.40 18.51 1.72
N MET A 74 -16.67 18.82 1.95
CA MET A 74 -17.71 18.03 2.64
C MET A 74 -17.98 16.60 2.13
N ALA A 75 -17.17 16.06 1.22
CA ALA A 75 -17.36 14.78 0.54
C ALA A 75 -17.11 13.53 1.43
N ILE A 76 -16.44 13.66 2.58
CA ILE A 76 -16.06 12.50 3.42
C ILE A 76 -16.96 12.35 4.65
N ALA A 77 -17.75 13.37 4.99
CA ALA A 77 -18.61 13.36 6.19
C ALA A 77 -19.74 12.31 6.17
N GLY A 78 -20.04 11.71 5.01
CA GLY A 78 -21.21 10.84 4.83
C GLY A 78 -20.95 9.33 4.72
N LYS A 79 -19.71 8.84 4.65
CA LYS A 79 -19.44 7.43 4.37
C LYS A 79 -18.82 6.72 5.58
N ARG A 80 -19.52 5.70 6.10
CA ARG A 80 -19.01 4.68 7.03
C ARG A 80 -17.97 3.79 6.32
N GLY A 81 -16.84 4.39 5.95
CA GLY A 81 -15.66 3.69 5.45
C GLY A 81 -14.51 3.76 6.46
N TRP A 82 -13.35 3.23 6.10
CA TRP A 82 -12.13 3.18 6.92
C TRP A 82 -11.49 4.57 7.18
N GLY A 83 -12.27 5.65 7.10
CA GLY A 83 -11.78 7.02 7.17
C GLY A 83 -11.23 7.54 5.84
N PHE A 84 -10.39 8.57 5.93
CA PHE A 84 -9.69 9.13 4.79
C PHE A 84 -8.45 8.29 4.49
N ILE A 85 -8.36 7.74 3.27
CA ILE A 85 -7.17 7.02 2.81
C ILE A 85 -6.49 7.93 1.79
N PRO A 86 -5.35 8.57 2.13
CA PRO A 86 -4.62 9.41 1.19
C PRO A 86 -4.14 8.54 0.01
N ARG A 87 -4.52 8.96 -1.20
CA ARG A 87 -4.16 8.31 -2.47
C ARG A 87 -3.04 9.11 -3.14
N HIS A 88 -2.32 8.47 -4.07
CA HIS A 88 -1.28 9.13 -4.88
C HIS A 88 -0.13 9.71 -4.04
N LEU A 89 0.32 8.99 -3.02
CA LEU A 89 1.35 9.47 -2.07
C LEU A 89 2.64 9.91 -2.79
N MET A 90 3.07 9.14 -3.79
CA MET A 90 4.25 9.45 -4.64
C MET A 90 4.12 10.76 -5.43
N ASP A 91 2.91 11.15 -5.81
CA ASP A 91 2.68 12.41 -6.55
C ASP A 91 2.62 13.61 -5.60
N LYS A 92 2.51 13.37 -4.29
CA LYS A 92 2.16 14.38 -3.29
C LYS A 92 3.27 14.71 -2.31
N ASP A 93 4.20 13.79 -2.06
CA ASP A 93 5.39 14.06 -1.28
C ASP A 93 6.57 13.25 -1.85
N GLU A 94 7.65 13.94 -2.18
CA GLU A 94 8.86 13.35 -2.80
C GLU A 94 9.54 12.33 -1.90
N VAL A 95 9.28 12.35 -0.59
CA VAL A 95 9.79 11.34 0.35
C VAL A 95 9.31 9.93 -0.03
N PHE A 96 8.19 9.77 -0.72
CA PHE A 96 7.72 8.48 -1.22
C PHE A 96 8.42 8.02 -2.51
N LEU A 97 9.22 8.87 -3.15
CA LEU A 97 10.04 8.57 -4.32
C LEU A 97 11.50 8.25 -3.95
N GLU A 98 11.96 8.75 -2.80
CA GLU A 98 13.27 8.45 -2.25
C GLU A 98 13.29 7.03 -1.68
N SER A 99 13.81 6.07 -2.46
CA SER A 99 14.02 4.68 -2.01
C SER A 99 15.41 4.17 -2.38
#